data_AF-A0A362X1K5-F1
#
_entry.id   AF-A0A362X1K5-F1
#
_cell.length_a   1.000
_cell.length_b   1.000
_cell.length_c   1.000
_cell.angle_alpha   90.00
_cell.angle_beta   90.00
_cell.angle_gamma   90.00
#
_symmetry.space_group_name_H-M   'P 1'
#
loop_
_entity.id
_entity.type
_entity.pdbx_description
1 polymer ?
#
loop_
_entity_poly.entity_id
_entity_poly.type
_entity_poly.pdbx_seq_one_letter_code
_entity_poly.pdbx_strand_id
1 'polypeptide(L)'
;MKLFLTTPTQVLFKFWEEKKALELLKTAFNTMASQGLVFEKAEVKHVSDVVVENEQYRCYVKGFNQIKMGNLRIKSKSYLFGIYDNNKDIWCFLEAEKLKNKALTEMILPNFKTSLDIPSNEMTTEEI
;
A
#
# COMPACT_ATOMS: atom_id res chain seq x y z
N MET A 1 13.55 32.76 -5.62
CA MET A 1 13.86 31.32 -5.68
C MET A 1 12.65 30.55 -5.16
N LYS A 2 11.74 30.11 -6.06
CA LYS A 2 10.57 29.31 -5.69
C LYS A 2 11.05 27.86 -5.48
N LEU A 3 11.17 27.43 -4.22
CA LEU A 3 11.29 26.01 -3.91
C LEU A 3 9.97 25.35 -4.32
N PHE A 4 10.02 24.56 -5.40
CA PHE A 4 8.95 23.64 -5.75
C PHE A 4 8.93 22.53 -4.70
N LEU A 5 8.16 22.72 -3.64
CA LEU A 5 7.69 21.61 -2.83
C LEU A 5 6.67 20.87 -3.69
N THR A 6 7.13 19.90 -4.48
CA THR A 6 6.23 18.93 -5.10
C THR A 6 5.49 18.23 -3.96
N THR A 7 4.16 18.35 -3.91
CA THR A 7 3.38 17.61 -2.92
C THR A 7 3.68 16.12 -3.06
N PRO A 8 3.61 15.33 -1.98
CA PRO A 8 3.86 13.89 -2.05
C PRO A 8 3.01 13.19 -3.13
N THR A 9 1.83 13.74 -3.43
CA THR A 9 0.91 13.26 -4.46
C THR A 9 1.38 13.51 -5.89
N GLN A 10 2.19 14.55 -6.15
CA GLN A 10 2.82 14.76 -7.46
C GLN A 10 3.96 13.76 -7.68
N VAL A 11 4.71 13.39 -6.63
CA VAL A 11 5.76 12.38 -6.73
C VAL A 11 5.14 11.01 -7.03
N LEU A 12 4.07 10.63 -6.33
CA LEU A 12 3.34 9.37 -6.57
C LEU A 12 2.74 9.27 -7.98
N PHE A 13 2.19 10.37 -8.51
CA PHE A 13 1.66 10.41 -9.88
C PHE A 13 2.76 10.31 -10.95
N LYS A 14 3.95 10.86 -10.69
CA LYS A 14 5.06 10.87 -11.66
C LYS A 14 5.72 9.50 -11.84
N PHE A 15 5.55 8.59 -10.87
CA PHE A 15 6.10 7.23 -10.92
C PHE A 15 5.22 6.21 -11.67
N TRP A 16 3.93 6.52 -11.92
CA TRP A 16 3.02 5.62 -12.61
C TRP A 16 2.21 6.36 -13.68
N GLU A 17 2.62 6.25 -14.95
CA GLU A 17 1.68 6.45 -16.05
C GLU A 17 0.55 5.41 -15.88
N GLU A 18 -0.66 5.86 -15.57
CA GLU A 18 -1.80 5.01 -15.15
C GLU A 18 -2.01 3.78 -16.07
N LYS A 19 -1.83 3.95 -17.38
CA LYS A 19 -1.92 2.85 -18.36
C LYS A 19 -0.82 1.80 -18.20
N LYS A 20 0.44 2.22 -18.04
CA LYS A 20 1.56 1.28 -17.84
C LYS A 20 1.44 0.55 -16.51
N ALA A 21 0.97 1.23 -15.46
CA ALA A 21 0.70 0.62 -14.16
C ALA A 21 -0.39 -0.45 -14.26
N LEU A 22 -1.48 -0.16 -14.95
CA LEU A 22 -2.57 -1.12 -15.15
C LEU A 22 -2.12 -2.34 -15.96
N GLU A 23 -1.36 -2.16 -17.04
CA GLU A 23 -0.84 -3.28 -17.84
C GLU A 23 0.17 -4.12 -17.06
N LEU A 24 1.00 -3.51 -16.22
CA LEU A 24 1.91 -4.24 -15.32
C LEU A 24 1.12 -5.08 -14.30
N LEU A 25 0.08 -4.51 -13.70
CA LEU A 25 -0.79 -5.23 -12.77
C LEU A 25 -1.49 -6.41 -13.45
N LYS A 26 -2.10 -6.20 -14.61
CA LYS A 26 -2.73 -7.29 -15.39
C LYS A 26 -1.74 -8.40 -15.69
N THR A 27 -0.54 -8.05 -16.13
CA THR A 27 0.52 -9.01 -16.43
C THR A 27 0.89 -9.81 -15.19
N ALA A 28 1.08 -9.14 -14.04
CA ALA A 28 1.40 -9.81 -12.78
C ALA A 28 0.30 -10.78 -12.34
N PHE A 29 -0.97 -10.38 -12.41
CA PHE A 29 -2.10 -11.26 -12.07
C PHE A 29 -2.21 -12.46 -13.02
N ASN A 30 -2.01 -12.26 -14.32
CA ASN A 30 -2.01 -13.34 -15.30
C ASN A 30 -0.87 -14.34 -15.05
N THR A 31 0.33 -13.86 -14.72
CA THR A 31 1.48 -14.71 -14.35
C THR A 31 1.20 -15.51 -13.07
N MET A 32 0.62 -14.88 -12.05
CA MET A 32 0.23 -15.59 -10.82
C MET A 32 -0.81 -16.68 -11.11
N ALA A 33 -1.83 -16.37 -11.92
CA ALA A 33 -2.84 -17.34 -12.32
C ALA A 33 -2.23 -18.53 -13.10
N SER A 34 -1.30 -18.27 -14.03
CA SER A 34 -0.64 -19.33 -14.79
C SER A 34 0.28 -20.21 -13.92
N GLN A 35 0.70 -19.72 -12.76
CA GLN A 35 1.44 -20.48 -11.74
C GLN A 35 0.52 -21.27 -10.79
N GLY A 36 -0.79 -21.28 -11.04
CA GLY A 36 -1.77 -22.01 -10.22
C GLY A 36 -2.12 -21.32 -8.91
N LEU A 37 -1.86 -20.01 -8.80
CA LEU A 37 -2.15 -19.20 -7.63
C LEU A 37 -3.60 -18.71 -7.69
N VAL A 38 -4.37 -18.98 -6.66
CA VAL A 38 -5.80 -18.65 -6.58
C VAL A 38 -6.07 -17.81 -5.35
N PHE A 39 -6.61 -16.61 -5.52
CA PHE A 39 -7.09 -15.79 -4.41
C PHE A 39 -8.43 -16.32 -3.94
N GLU A 40 -8.46 -16.94 -2.76
CA GLU A 40 -9.67 -17.48 -2.15
C GLU A 40 -10.43 -16.41 -1.36
N LYS A 41 -9.70 -15.43 -0.81
CA LYS A 41 -10.27 -14.39 0.04
C LYS A 41 -9.42 -13.12 0.02
N ALA A 42 -10.06 -11.97 -0.09
CA ALA A 42 -9.43 -10.66 0.06
C ALA A 42 -10.41 -9.73 0.81
N GLU A 43 -10.00 -9.19 1.95
CA GLU A 43 -10.88 -8.41 2.83
C GLU A 43 -10.15 -7.23 3.47
N VAL A 44 -10.88 -6.12 3.65
CA VAL A 44 -10.51 -5.07 4.59
C VAL A 44 -11.00 -5.49 5.98
N LYS A 45 -10.07 -5.62 6.94
CA LYS A 45 -10.37 -6.07 8.31
C LYS A 45 -10.62 -4.91 9.26
N HIS A 46 -9.91 -3.81 9.07
CA HIS A 46 -9.96 -2.66 9.96
C HIS A 46 -9.42 -1.42 9.25
N VAL A 47 -9.96 -0.25 9.62
CA VAL A 47 -9.41 1.06 9.28
C VAL A 47 -9.17 1.75 10.62
N SER A 48 -7.96 2.30 10.81
CA SER A 48 -7.64 3.06 12.02
C SER A 48 -8.49 4.33 12.09
N ASP A 49 -8.47 4.99 13.25
CA ASP A 49 -8.91 6.38 13.32
C ASP A 49 -8.11 7.24 12.33
N VAL A 50 -8.77 8.29 11.84
CA VAL A 50 -8.12 9.31 11.03
C VAL A 50 -7.44 10.31 11.96
N VAL A 51 -6.14 10.49 11.80
CA VAL A 51 -5.35 11.49 12.52
C VAL A 51 -4.97 12.63 11.59
N VAL A 52 -4.76 13.82 12.16
CA VAL A 52 -4.27 15.00 11.43
C VAL A 52 -2.84 15.26 11.83
N GLU A 53 -1.92 15.17 10.87
CA GLU A 53 -0.50 15.41 11.08
C GLU A 53 0.08 16.18 9.91
N ASN A 54 0.85 17.24 10.16
CA ASN A 54 1.44 18.09 9.12
C ASN A 54 0.40 18.55 8.08
N GLU A 55 -0.78 18.98 8.55
CA GLU A 55 -1.91 19.43 7.71
C GLU A 55 -2.48 18.35 6.76
N GLN A 56 -2.17 17.08 7.01
CA GLN A 56 -2.65 15.94 6.24
C GLN A 56 -3.47 14.99 7.10
N TYR A 57 -4.59 14.52 6.55
CA TYR A 57 -5.34 13.42 7.14
C TYR A 57 -4.65 12.10 6.80
N ARG A 58 -4.51 11.25 7.80
CA ARG A 58 -3.80 9.97 7.71
C ARG A 58 -4.57 8.87 8.42
N CYS A 59 -4.45 7.66 7.90
CA CYS A 59 -4.95 6.45 8.54
C CYS A 59 -4.09 5.26 8.10
N TYR A 60 -4.36 4.09 8.66
CA TYR A 60 -3.94 2.84 8.03
C TYR A 60 -5.13 1.89 7.87
N VAL A 61 -5.03 1.02 6.86
CA VAL A 61 -6.03 0.00 6.54
C VAL A 61 -5.37 -1.36 6.70
N LYS A 62 -5.97 -2.21 7.52
CA LYS A 62 -5.56 -3.62 7.67
C LYS A 62 -6.28 -4.47 6.62
N GLY A 63 -5.49 -5.06 5.73
CA GLY A 63 -5.95 -6.05 4.77
C GLY A 63 -5.74 -7.48 5.27
N PHE A 64 -6.53 -8.40 4.72
CA PHE A 64 -6.33 -9.84 4.84
C PHE A 64 -6.45 -10.48 3.47
N ASN A 65 -5.50 -11.33 3.11
CA ASN A 65 -5.57 -12.17 1.92
C ASN A 65 -5.41 -13.65 2.28
N GLN A 66 -6.15 -14.49 1.57
CA GLN A 66 -5.98 -15.94 1.58
C GLN A 66 -5.79 -16.42 0.14
N ILE A 67 -4.70 -17.13 -0.07
CA ILE A 67 -4.23 -17.56 -1.37
C ILE A 67 -3.97 -19.06 -1.32
N LYS A 68 -4.46 -19.79 -2.31
CA LYS A 68 -4.11 -21.19 -2.56
C LYS A 68 -3.03 -21.28 -3.62
N MET A 69 -2.03 -22.13 -3.38
CA MET A 69 -0.98 -22.47 -4.35
C MET A 69 -0.64 -23.96 -4.20
N GLY A 70 -1.12 -24.79 -5.13
CA GLY A 70 -1.03 -26.25 -5.00
C GLY A 70 -1.79 -26.77 -3.76
N ASN A 71 -1.10 -27.54 -2.89
CA ASN A 71 -1.65 -28.03 -1.62
C ASN A 71 -1.36 -27.10 -0.42
N LEU A 72 -0.93 -25.86 -0.68
CA LEU A 72 -0.64 -24.88 0.35
C LEU A 72 -1.69 -23.77 0.33
N ARG A 73 -2.02 -23.29 1.53
CA ARG A 73 -2.78 -22.07 1.77
C ARG A 73 -1.90 -21.06 2.49
N ILE A 74 -1.75 -19.91 1.86
CA ILE A 74 -1.03 -18.75 2.40
C ILE A 74 -2.07 -17.76 2.91
N LYS A 75 -1.93 -17.34 4.18
CA LYS A 75 -2.74 -16.29 4.79
C LYS A 75 -1.83 -15.12 5.13
N SER A 76 -2.18 -13.93 4.68
CA SER A 76 -1.43 -12.72 4.99
C SER A 76 -2.30 -11.63 5.57
N LYS A 77 -1.73 -10.88 6.51
CA LYS A 77 -2.25 -9.59 6.97
C LYS A 77 -1.24 -8.53 6.55
N SER A 78 -1.71 -7.54 5.81
CA SER A 78 -0.89 -6.41 5.38
C SER A 78 -1.54 -5.10 5.76
N TYR A 79 -0.76 -4.03 5.74
CA TYR A 79 -1.23 -2.70 6.13
C TYR A 79 -0.95 -1.70 5.02
N LEU A 80 -1.97 -0.94 4.64
CA LEU A 80 -1.82 0.21 3.74
C LEU A 80 -1.86 1.49 4.57
N PHE A 81 -0.91 2.39 4.34
CA PHE A 81 -0.90 3.73 4.92
C PHE A 81 -1.62 4.70 3.99
N GLY A 82 -2.67 5.33 4.50
CA GLY A 82 -3.48 6.31 3.79
C GLY A 82 -3.01 7.74 4.06
N ILE A 83 -2.90 8.54 3.01
CA ILE A 83 -2.70 9.99 3.06
C ILE A 83 -3.78 10.64 2.20
N TYR A 84 -4.49 11.61 2.75
CA TYR A 84 -5.49 12.36 2.02
C TYR A 84 -4.86 13.50 1.21
N ASP A 85 -5.21 13.60 -0.07
CA ASP A 85 -4.87 14.75 -0.94
C ASP A 85 -6.04 15.73 -1.00
N ASN A 86 -5.97 16.78 -0.18
CA ASN A 86 -6.97 17.86 -0.16
C ASN A 86 -7.17 18.54 -1.53
N ASN A 87 -6.16 18.54 -2.42
CA ASN A 87 -6.29 19.22 -3.72
C ASN A 87 -7.08 18.39 -4.75
N LYS A 88 -7.11 17.07 -4.56
CA LYS A 88 -7.72 16.11 -5.48
C LYS A 88 -8.96 15.43 -4.90
N ASP A 89 -9.25 15.64 -3.62
CA ASP A 89 -10.36 15.04 -2.89
C ASP A 89 -10.31 13.49 -2.92
N ILE A 90 -9.10 12.93 -2.76
CA ILE A 90 -8.85 11.48 -2.81
C ILE A 90 -7.92 11.01 -1.70
N TRP A 91 -8.07 9.74 -1.32
CA TRP A 91 -7.10 9.02 -0.50
C TRP A 91 -6.05 8.32 -1.38
N CYS A 92 -4.78 8.49 -1.05
CA CYS A 92 -3.68 7.74 -1.62
C CYS A 92 -3.16 6.72 -0.61
N PHE A 93 -2.93 5.48 -1.06
CA PHE A 93 -2.48 4.39 -0.21
C PHE A 93 -1.10 3.87 -0.61
N LEU A 94 -0.27 3.60 0.38
CA LEU A 94 1.07 3.02 0.24
C LEU A 94 1.19 1.77 1.09
N GLU A 95 1.95 0.77 0.63
CA GLU A 95 2.25 -0.39 1.48
C GLU A 95 3.05 0.05 2.72
N ALA A 96 2.47 -0.07 3.90
CA ALA A 96 3.01 0.53 5.12
C ALA A 96 4.36 -0.07 5.51
N GLU A 97 4.59 -1.36 5.25
CA GLU A 97 5.89 -2.02 5.48
C GLU A 97 7.02 -1.32 4.69
N LYS A 98 6.71 -0.73 3.52
CA LYS A 98 7.70 0.02 2.71
C LYS A 98 8.13 1.33 3.36
N LEU A 99 7.30 1.90 4.25
CA LEU A 99 7.64 3.13 4.98
C LEU A 99 8.79 2.95 5.97
N LYS A 100 9.08 1.69 6.36
CA LYS A 100 10.24 1.35 7.19
C LYS A 100 11.57 1.53 6.45
N ASN A 101 11.57 1.54 5.11
CA ASN A 101 12.75 1.83 4.31
C ASN A 101 12.97 3.35 4.22
N LYS A 102 13.82 3.89 5.10
CA LYS A 102 14.09 5.34 5.18
C LYS A 102 14.49 5.98 3.85
N ALA A 103 15.31 5.30 3.04
CA ALA A 103 15.77 5.87 1.77
C ALA A 103 14.62 5.99 0.76
N LEU A 104 13.78 4.95 0.68
CA LEU A 104 12.57 4.99 -0.14
C LEU A 104 11.62 6.07 0.39
N THR A 105 11.32 6.05 1.68
CA THR A 105 10.41 6.99 2.34
C THR A 105 10.84 8.44 2.11
N GLU A 106 12.12 8.79 2.30
CA GLU A 106 12.60 10.15 2.08
C GLU A 106 12.46 10.58 0.60
N MET A 107 12.61 9.64 -0.34
CA MET A 107 12.43 9.92 -1.77
C MET A 107 10.97 10.19 -2.14
N ILE A 108 10.01 9.47 -1.53
CA ILE A 108 8.57 9.56 -1.89
C ILE A 108 7.77 10.51 -1.00
N LEU A 109 8.15 10.61 0.27
CA LEU A 109 7.53 11.38 1.35
C LEU A 109 8.65 12.09 2.16
N PRO A 110 9.27 13.15 1.64
CA PRO A 110 10.37 13.81 2.32
C PRO A 110 9.96 14.34 3.70
N ASN A 111 10.82 14.15 4.71
CA ASN A 111 10.55 14.47 6.12
C ASN A 111 9.34 13.74 6.73
N PHE A 112 8.99 12.56 6.23
CA PHE A 112 7.90 11.76 6.78
C PHE A 112 8.11 11.39 8.25
N LYS A 113 7.09 11.70 9.06
CA LYS A 113 6.95 11.27 10.46
C LYS A 113 5.48 11.01 10.70
N THR A 114 5.15 9.98 11.47
CA THR A 114 3.77 9.69 11.89
C THR A 114 3.76 9.14 13.32
N SER A 115 2.71 9.47 14.07
CA SER A 115 2.41 8.92 15.37
C SER A 115 1.58 7.62 15.30
N LEU A 116 1.11 7.25 14.10
CA LEU A 116 0.38 6.00 13.90
C LEU A 116 1.30 4.81 14.17
N ASP A 117 0.90 3.98 15.14
CA ASP A 117 1.54 2.69 15.38
C ASP A 117 1.03 1.68 14.34
N ILE A 118 1.80 1.50 13.26
CA ILE A 118 1.43 0.60 12.18
C ILE A 118 2.04 -0.78 12.46
N PRO A 119 1.22 -1.83 12.66
CA PRO A 119 1.75 -3.15 12.94
C PRO A 119 2.55 -3.70 11.75
N SER A 120 3.46 -4.64 12.01
CA SER A 120 4.17 -5.38 10.96
C SER A 120 3.23 -6.34 10.23
N ASN A 121 3.54 -6.58 8.96
CA ASN A 121 2.84 -7.59 8.17
C ASN A 121 3.03 -8.99 8.79
N GLU A 122 2.00 -9.83 8.66
CA GLU A 122 2.04 -11.24 9.07
C GLU A 122 1.80 -12.12 7.84
N MET A 123 2.53 -13.23 7.76
CA MET A 123 2.29 -14.27 6.74
C MET A 123 2.42 -15.64 7.40
N THR A 124 1.46 -16.51 7.09
CA THR A 124 1.46 -17.91 7.53
C THR A 124 1.12 -18.80 6.35
N THR A 125 1.64 -20.03 6.39
CA THR A 125 1.39 -21.05 5.37
C THR A 125 0.94 -22.32 6.07
N GLU A 126 -0.09 -22.96 5.54
CA GLU A 126 -0.63 -24.24 6.02
C GLU A 126 -0.84 -25.20 4.84
N GLU A 127 -0.73 -26.50 5.08
CA GLU A 127 -1.18 -27.52 4.12
C GLU A 127 -2.71 -27.63 4.15
N ILE A 128 -3.31 -27.91 2.99
CA ILE A 128 -4.75 -28.08 2.79
C ILE A 128 -5.13 -29.57 2.85
#